data_AF-A0A925KFK7-F1
#
_entry.id   AF-A0A925KFK7-F1
#
_cell.length_a   1.000
_cell.length_b   1.000
_cell.length_c   1.000
_cell.angle_alpha   90.00
_cell.angle_beta   90.00
_cell.angle_gamma   90.00
#
_symmetry.space_group_name_H-M   'P 1'
#
loop_
_entity.id
_entity.type
_entity.pdbx_description
1 polymer ?
#
loop_
_entity_poly.entity_id
_entity_poly.type
_entity_poly.pdbx_seq_one_letter_code
_entity_poly.pdbx_strand_id
1 'polypeptide(L)'
;MPESAHDSAPRWDLFCRVVDNFGDIGVCWRLACALAAQGQAVRLFCDDTSALTWMAPAGHGGVQVLAWPADDDAHWLPGDVVVEAFGCNPPAAFVACMARRAPNPVWINLEYLSAEPYVERSHGLPSPQANGLTKWFFYPGFTPRTGGLLREPGLLAARAAFDRAAWLKSLDLSLQPGERLVSLFCYRNPALPALLQRLADAPTLLLATPG
;
A
#
# COMPACT_ATOMS: atom_id res chain seq x y z
N MET A 1 -17.77 14.38 -36.27
CA MET A 1 -18.36 14.15 -34.93
C MET A 1 -19.40 13.05 -35.08
N PRO A 2 -19.41 12.03 -34.21
CA PRO A 2 -19.38 12.21 -32.77
C PRO A 2 -17.95 12.18 -32.21
N GLU A 3 -17.69 13.07 -31.27
CA GLU A 3 -16.56 12.99 -30.35
C GLU A 3 -16.58 11.61 -29.68
N SER A 4 -15.44 10.95 -29.71
CA SER A 4 -15.16 9.81 -28.84
C SER A 4 -15.49 10.22 -27.41
N ALA A 5 -16.40 9.50 -26.77
CA ALA A 5 -16.53 9.55 -25.32
C ALA A 5 -15.12 9.38 -24.74
N HIS A 6 -14.62 10.40 -24.04
CA HIS A 6 -13.50 10.21 -23.14
C HIS A 6 -14.00 9.20 -22.12
N ASP A 7 -13.66 7.93 -22.32
CA ASP A 7 -13.91 6.88 -21.34
C ASP A 7 -13.12 7.31 -20.11
N SER A 8 -13.83 7.87 -19.14
CA SER A 8 -13.23 8.40 -17.93
C SER A 8 -12.48 7.26 -17.25
N ALA A 9 -11.23 7.49 -16.85
CA ALA A 9 -10.44 6.46 -16.19
C ALA A 9 -11.22 5.82 -15.02
N PRO A 10 -11.16 4.48 -14.84
CA PRO A 10 -11.89 3.81 -13.78
C PRO A 10 -11.57 4.45 -12.42
N ARG A 11 -12.61 4.62 -11.60
CA ARG A 11 -12.45 5.12 -10.23
C ARG A 11 -12.20 3.97 -9.27
N TRP A 12 -11.15 4.10 -8.46
CA TRP A 12 -10.74 3.13 -7.45
C TRP A 12 -10.97 3.70 -6.05
N ASP A 13 -11.71 2.98 -5.22
CA ASP A 13 -11.88 3.28 -3.81
C ASP A 13 -11.12 2.28 -2.97
N LEU A 14 -10.07 2.75 -2.29
CA LEU A 14 -9.26 1.95 -1.38
C LEU A 14 -9.68 2.26 0.05
N PHE A 15 -10.02 1.24 0.82
CA PHE A 15 -10.31 1.33 2.24
C PHE A 15 -9.15 0.77 3.04
N CYS A 16 -8.59 1.56 3.94
CA CYS A 16 -7.51 1.19 4.83
C CYS A 16 -7.90 1.53 6.27
N ARG A 17 -7.94 0.53 7.15
CA ARG A 17 -7.90 0.77 8.61
C ARG A 17 -6.48 0.55 9.08
N VAL A 18 -5.93 1.51 9.80
CA VAL A 18 -4.55 1.43 10.28
C VAL A 18 -4.51 0.59 11.55
N VAL A 19 -4.08 -0.67 11.43
CA VAL A 19 -3.93 -1.59 12.56
C VAL A 19 -2.45 -1.96 12.78
N ASP A 20 -1.71 -2.26 11.70
CA ASP A 20 -0.28 -2.54 11.77
C ASP A 20 0.56 -1.29 11.52
N ASN A 21 0.64 -0.44 12.55
CA ASN A 21 1.53 0.72 12.62
C ASN A 21 1.48 1.58 11.33
N PHE A 22 2.56 1.58 10.55
CA PHE A 22 2.67 2.30 9.28
C PHE A 22 2.61 1.37 8.05
N GLY A 23 2.50 0.06 8.28
CA GLY A 23 2.51 -0.96 7.23
C GLY A 23 1.26 -0.87 6.35
N ASP A 24 0.08 -0.91 6.96
CA ASP A 24 -1.20 -0.93 6.24
C ASP A 24 -1.35 0.31 5.35
N ILE A 25 -1.21 1.50 5.96
CA ILE A 25 -1.30 2.77 5.25
C ILE A 25 -0.17 2.95 4.25
N GLY A 26 1.05 2.49 4.56
CA GLY A 26 2.18 2.53 3.63
C GLY A 26 1.95 1.70 2.36
N VAL A 27 1.38 0.49 2.51
CA VAL A 27 1.04 -0.38 1.38
C VAL A 27 -0.12 0.21 0.57
N CYS A 28 -1.20 0.64 1.24
CA CYS A 28 -2.36 1.25 0.60
C CYS A 28 -1.99 2.54 -0.15
N TRP A 29 -1.14 3.38 0.44
CA TRP A 29 -0.64 4.59 -0.21
C TRP A 29 0.19 4.26 -1.46
N ARG A 30 1.13 3.31 -1.36
CA ARG A 30 1.95 2.88 -2.50
C ARG A 30 1.10 2.32 -3.63
N LEU A 31 0.10 1.49 -3.32
CA LEU A 31 -0.86 0.98 -4.29
C LEU A 31 -1.65 2.13 -4.93
N ALA A 32 -2.16 3.08 -4.14
CA ALA A 32 -2.90 4.23 -4.63
C ALA A 32 -2.07 5.07 -5.62
N CYS A 33 -0.81 5.39 -5.28
CA CYS A 33 0.10 6.10 -6.17
C CYS A 33 0.39 5.32 -7.45
N ALA A 34 0.59 4.01 -7.36
CA ALA A 34 0.84 3.17 -8.54
C ALA A 34 -0.36 3.15 -9.49
N LEU A 35 -1.59 3.05 -8.97
CA LEU A 35 -2.81 3.16 -9.77
C LEU A 35 -2.95 4.54 -10.41
N ALA A 36 -2.73 5.61 -9.62
CA ALA A 36 -2.79 6.98 -10.12
C ALA A 36 -1.74 7.26 -11.22
N ALA A 37 -0.53 6.70 -11.11
CA ALA A 37 0.50 6.80 -12.13
C ALA A 37 0.13 6.08 -13.44
N GLN A 38 -0.81 5.12 -13.38
CA GLN A 38 -1.42 4.46 -14.54
C GLN A 38 -2.70 5.18 -15.02
N GLY A 39 -2.91 6.43 -14.60
CA GLY A 39 -4.01 7.28 -15.03
C GLY A 39 -5.35 7.00 -14.36
N GLN A 40 -5.39 6.15 -13.33
CA GLN A 40 -6.63 5.85 -12.60
C GLN A 40 -7.02 6.99 -11.65
N ALA A 41 -8.33 7.19 -11.42
CA ALA A 41 -8.82 8.12 -10.40
C ALA A 41 -8.92 7.39 -9.06
N VAL A 42 -8.14 7.78 -8.04
CA VAL A 42 -8.04 7.01 -6.79
C VAL A 42 -8.56 7.81 -5.60
N ARG A 43 -9.44 7.20 -4.79
CA ARG A 43 -9.81 7.67 -3.44
C ARG A 43 -9.30 6.68 -2.40
N LEU A 44 -8.54 7.17 -1.43
CA LEU A 44 -8.06 6.39 -0.29
C LEU A 44 -8.82 6.83 0.97
N PHE A 45 -9.76 6.00 1.42
CA PHE A 45 -10.47 6.17 2.68
C PHE A 45 -9.64 5.57 3.82
N CYS A 46 -9.34 6.38 4.83
CA CYS A 46 -8.48 5.99 5.94
C CYS A 46 -9.03 6.50 7.29
N ASP A 47 -8.93 5.68 8.34
CA ASP A 47 -9.32 6.05 9.70
C ASP A 47 -8.27 6.91 10.40
N ASP A 48 -6.98 6.68 10.13
CA ASP A 48 -5.87 7.53 10.57
C ASP A 48 -4.91 7.85 9.42
N THR A 49 -4.77 9.14 9.09
CA THR A 49 -3.86 9.62 8.04
C THR A 49 -2.61 10.30 8.60
N SER A 50 -2.39 10.26 9.92
CA SER A 50 -1.29 10.96 10.59
C SER A 50 0.08 10.56 10.01
N ALA A 51 0.27 9.29 9.69
CA ALA A 51 1.51 8.78 9.10
C ALA A 51 1.82 9.40 7.72
N LEU A 52 0.80 9.73 6.93
CA LEU A 52 1.00 10.32 5.60
C LEU A 52 1.65 11.70 5.67
N THR A 53 1.51 12.42 6.79
CA THR A 53 2.10 13.76 6.96
C THR A 53 3.63 13.75 6.81
N TRP A 54 4.29 12.65 7.18
CA TRP A 54 5.74 12.49 7.07
C TRP A 54 6.15 11.46 6.02
N MET A 55 5.32 10.44 5.75
CA MET A 55 5.61 9.44 4.70
C MET A 55 5.44 10.01 3.29
N ALA A 56 4.47 10.91 3.11
CA ALA A 56 4.09 11.47 1.82
C ALA A 56 3.67 12.94 1.96
N PRO A 57 4.55 13.83 2.46
CA PRO A 57 4.21 15.22 2.78
C PRO A 57 3.71 16.01 1.55
N ALA A 58 4.15 15.64 0.35
CA ALA A 58 3.72 16.26 -0.90
C ALA A 58 2.44 15.63 -1.50
N GLY A 59 1.94 14.53 -0.93
CA GLY A 59 0.83 13.76 -1.47
C GLY A 59 1.12 13.20 -2.87
N HIS A 60 0.05 12.97 -3.64
CA HIS A 60 0.12 12.54 -5.04
C HIS A 60 -1.09 13.11 -5.80
N GLY A 61 -0.88 13.83 -6.90
CA GLY A 61 -1.93 14.59 -7.59
C GLY A 61 -3.13 13.76 -8.10
N GLY A 62 -2.94 12.46 -8.32
CA GLY A 62 -4.02 11.54 -8.72
C GLY A 62 -4.65 10.72 -7.58
N VAL A 63 -4.29 10.98 -6.32
CA VAL A 63 -4.83 10.28 -5.15
C VAL A 63 -5.54 11.28 -4.23
N GLN A 64 -6.84 11.08 -4.03
CA GLN A 64 -7.63 11.81 -3.04
C GLN A 64 -7.66 11.03 -1.73
N VAL A 65 -7.10 11.59 -0.66
CA VAL A 65 -7.22 11.00 0.69
C VAL A 65 -8.48 11.52 1.36
N LEU A 66 -9.30 10.61 1.87
CA LEU A 66 -10.57 10.90 2.51
C LEU A 66 -10.61 10.26 3.90
N ALA A 67 -11.29 10.93 4.83
CA ALA A 67 -11.59 10.35 6.12
C ALA A 67 -12.47 9.10 5.95
N TRP A 68 -12.34 8.14 6.87
CA TRP A 68 -13.18 6.97 6.91
C TRP A 68 -14.68 7.37 6.92
N PRO A 69 -15.52 6.81 6.03
CA PRO A 69 -16.92 7.22 5.96
C PRO A 69 -17.69 6.88 7.24
N ALA A 70 -18.58 7.78 7.65
CA ALA A 70 -19.54 7.50 8.71
C ALA A 70 -20.62 6.51 8.22
N ASP A 71 -21.16 5.70 9.13
CA ASP A 71 -22.13 4.65 8.82
C ASP A 71 -23.54 5.18 8.46
N ASP A 72 -23.84 6.44 8.75
CA ASP A 72 -25.14 7.09 8.48
C ASP A 72 -25.23 7.76 7.10
N ASP A 73 -24.11 7.88 6.39
CA ASP A 73 -24.05 8.59 5.12
C ASP A 73 -24.50 7.67 3.96
N ALA A 74 -25.81 7.63 3.71
CA ALA A 74 -26.44 6.64 2.83
C ALA A 74 -26.33 6.92 1.31
N HIS A 75 -25.54 7.93 0.90
CA HIS A 75 -25.51 8.47 -0.47
C HIS A 75 -24.11 8.47 -1.10
N TRP A 76 -23.29 7.46 -0.78
CA TRP A 76 -22.02 7.28 -1.47
C TRP A 76 -22.22 6.89 -2.93
N LEU A 77 -21.32 7.39 -3.78
CA LEU A 77 -21.13 6.90 -5.14
C LEU A 77 -19.85 6.06 -5.17
N PRO A 78 -19.94 4.72 -5.07
CA PRO A 78 -18.78 3.85 -5.20
C PRO A 78 -18.10 4.02 -6.57
N GLY A 79 -16.80 3.78 -6.61
CA GLY A 79 -16.02 3.65 -7.84
C GLY A 79 -16.36 2.40 -8.63
N ASP A 80 -15.59 2.16 -9.68
CA ASP A 80 -15.65 0.97 -10.50
C ASP A 80 -15.01 -0.23 -9.80
N VAL A 81 -13.98 0.05 -9.00
CA VAL A 81 -13.27 -0.95 -8.18
C VAL A 81 -13.22 -0.48 -6.74
N VAL A 82 -13.54 -1.38 -5.82
CA VAL A 82 -13.45 -1.15 -4.38
C VAL A 82 -12.46 -2.15 -3.80
N VAL A 83 -11.38 -1.66 -3.21
CA VAL A 83 -10.36 -2.45 -2.53
C VAL A 83 -10.58 -2.32 -1.03
N GLU A 84 -10.96 -3.41 -0.39
CA GLU A 84 -10.93 -3.57 1.05
C GLU A 84 -9.55 -4.10 1.45
N ALA A 85 -8.73 -3.28 2.11
CA ALA A 85 -7.41 -3.70 2.54
C ALA A 85 -7.48 -4.43 3.89
N PHE A 86 -6.84 -5.59 3.96
CA PHE A 86 -6.57 -6.34 5.17
C PHE A 86 -7.82 -6.69 5.99
N GLY A 87 -8.95 -6.93 5.31
CA GLY A 87 -10.21 -7.25 5.95
C GLY A 87 -10.78 -6.09 6.79
N CYS A 88 -10.49 -4.84 6.41
CA CYS A 88 -10.91 -3.67 7.18
C CYS A 88 -12.43 -3.44 7.24
N ASN A 89 -13.22 -4.17 6.45
CA ASN A 89 -14.68 -4.06 6.33
C ASN A 89 -15.17 -2.62 6.06
N PRO A 90 -15.39 -2.22 4.79
CA PRO A 90 -15.97 -0.92 4.48
C PRO A 90 -17.33 -0.71 5.18
N PRO A 91 -17.72 0.53 5.49
CA PRO A 91 -18.99 0.85 6.14
C PRO A 91 -20.19 0.18 5.46
N ALA A 92 -21.13 -0.33 6.26
CA ALA A 92 -22.26 -1.10 5.73
C ALA A 92 -23.12 -0.27 4.77
N ALA A 93 -23.30 1.03 5.05
CA ALA A 93 -23.97 1.97 4.16
C ALA A 93 -23.26 2.11 2.81
N PHE A 94 -21.92 2.13 2.80
CA PHE A 94 -21.13 2.17 1.56
C PHE A 94 -21.32 0.87 0.76
N VAL A 95 -21.25 -0.30 1.42
CA VAL A 95 -21.48 -1.60 0.78
C VAL A 95 -22.91 -1.72 0.23
N ALA A 96 -23.91 -1.17 0.92
CA ALA A 96 -25.27 -1.09 0.41
C ALA A 96 -25.37 -0.19 -0.84
N CYS A 97 -24.57 0.88 -0.95
CA CYS A 97 -24.45 1.66 -2.19
C CYS A 97 -23.79 0.86 -3.31
N MET A 98 -22.77 0.05 -3.01
CA MET A 98 -22.12 -0.83 -4.00
C MET A 98 -23.12 -1.82 -4.61
N ALA A 99 -23.98 -2.43 -3.79
CA ALA A 99 -24.98 -3.39 -4.23
C ALA A 99 -26.11 -2.75 -5.08
N ARG A 100 -26.37 -1.45 -4.90
CA ARG A 100 -27.39 -0.69 -5.67
C ARG A 100 -26.85 -0.13 -6.99
N ARG A 101 -25.53 -0.10 -7.18
CA ARG A 101 -24.88 0.41 -8.39
C ARG A 101 -25.05 -0.57 -9.55
N ALA A 102 -25.28 -0.05 -10.75
CA ALA A 102 -25.25 -0.84 -11.99
C ALA A 102 -24.24 -0.24 -12.99
N PRO A 103 -23.20 -0.98 -13.43
CA PRO A 103 -22.83 -2.32 -12.96
C PRO A 103 -22.30 -2.28 -11.51
N ASN A 104 -22.39 -3.41 -10.79
CA ASN A 104 -21.77 -3.56 -9.48
C ASN A 104 -20.26 -3.32 -9.60
N PRO A 105 -19.61 -2.71 -8.59
CA PRO A 105 -18.16 -2.56 -8.60
C PRO A 105 -17.46 -3.91 -8.46
N VAL A 106 -16.23 -3.99 -8.96
CA VAL A 106 -15.32 -5.10 -8.61
C VAL A 106 -14.89 -4.92 -7.16
N TRP A 107 -15.27 -5.83 -6.27
CA TRP A 107 -14.89 -5.80 -4.87
C TRP A 107 -13.70 -6.73 -4.62
N ILE A 108 -12.56 -6.16 -4.28
CA ILE A 108 -11.31 -6.88 -4.01
C ILE A 108 -11.04 -6.84 -2.51
N ASN A 109 -10.72 -8.00 -1.92
CA ASN A 109 -10.11 -8.08 -0.60
C ASN A 109 -8.60 -8.21 -0.77
N LEU A 110 -7.85 -7.13 -0.50
CA LEU A 110 -6.39 -7.15 -0.53
C LEU A 110 -5.88 -7.75 0.79
N GLU A 111 -5.20 -8.88 0.69
CA GLU A 111 -4.67 -9.61 1.85
C GLU A 111 -3.22 -9.22 2.14
N TYR A 112 -2.74 -9.58 3.32
CA TYR A 112 -1.33 -9.44 3.65
C TYR A 112 -0.46 -10.33 2.75
N LEU A 113 0.77 -9.86 2.50
CA LEU A 113 1.79 -10.63 1.80
C LEU A 113 2.14 -11.88 2.61
N SER A 114 2.13 -13.06 1.96
CA SER A 114 2.68 -14.27 2.55
C SER A 114 3.44 -15.10 1.50
N ALA A 115 4.45 -15.84 1.98
CA ALA A 115 5.18 -16.84 1.21
C ALA A 115 4.63 -18.26 1.44
N GLU A 116 3.62 -18.42 2.28
CA GLU A 116 3.06 -19.73 2.61
C GLU A 116 2.30 -20.33 1.41
N PRO A 117 2.37 -21.65 1.17
CA PRO A 117 1.79 -22.27 -0.02
C PRO A 117 0.27 -22.09 -0.21
N TYR A 118 -0.48 -21.67 0.82
CA TYR A 118 -1.92 -21.49 0.69
C TYR A 118 -2.27 -20.27 -0.18
N VAL A 119 -1.42 -19.22 -0.22
CA VAL A 119 -1.76 -17.98 -0.92
C VAL A 119 -1.99 -18.19 -2.41
N GLU A 120 -1.28 -19.13 -3.04
CA GLU A 120 -1.46 -19.47 -4.45
C GLU A 120 -2.82 -20.10 -4.74
N ARG A 121 -3.36 -20.87 -3.77
CA ARG A 121 -4.66 -21.53 -3.92
C ARG A 121 -5.82 -20.59 -3.59
N SER A 122 -5.56 -19.57 -2.79
CA SER A 122 -6.57 -18.60 -2.35
C SER A 122 -6.63 -17.35 -3.22
N HIS A 123 -5.55 -17.00 -3.92
CA HIS A 123 -5.52 -15.86 -4.84
C HIS A 123 -6.53 -16.03 -5.99
N GLY A 124 -7.31 -14.98 -6.23
CA GLY A 124 -8.33 -14.95 -7.28
C GLY A 124 -9.61 -15.70 -6.94
N LEU A 125 -9.75 -16.26 -5.73
CA LEU A 125 -10.98 -16.95 -5.36
C LEU A 125 -12.13 -15.95 -5.16
N PRO A 126 -13.32 -16.22 -5.75
CA PRO A 126 -14.52 -15.45 -5.48
C PRO A 126 -15.19 -15.90 -4.17
N SER A 127 -15.84 -14.95 -3.52
CA SER A 127 -16.69 -15.15 -2.36
C SER A 127 -18.01 -14.40 -2.60
N PRO A 128 -19.05 -15.10 -3.09
CA PRO A 128 -20.39 -14.52 -3.24
C PRO A 128 -20.93 -14.06 -1.88
N GLN A 129 -21.49 -12.87 -1.85
CA GLN A 129 -22.01 -12.23 -0.66
C GLN A 129 -23.55 -12.26 -0.66
N ALA A 130 -24.16 -12.24 0.52
CA ALA A 130 -25.62 -12.29 0.65
C ALA A 130 -26.35 -11.10 -0.02
N ASN A 131 -25.64 -10.00 -0.27
CA ASN A 131 -26.14 -8.79 -0.93
C ASN A 131 -25.99 -8.82 -2.47
N GLY A 132 -25.61 -9.95 -3.05
CA GLY A 132 -25.45 -10.13 -4.50
C GLY A 132 -24.12 -9.64 -5.07
N LEU A 133 -23.24 -9.04 -4.26
CA LEU A 133 -21.87 -8.74 -4.66
C LEU A 133 -21.00 -10.00 -4.63
N THR A 134 -19.88 -9.98 -5.36
CA THR A 134 -18.81 -10.98 -5.22
C THR A 134 -17.55 -10.28 -4.77
N LYS A 135 -17.00 -10.71 -3.63
CA LYS A 135 -15.70 -10.29 -3.12
C LYS A 135 -14.62 -11.22 -3.68
N TRP A 136 -13.54 -10.68 -4.22
CA TRP A 136 -12.43 -11.42 -4.80
C TRP A 136 -11.19 -11.32 -3.91
N PHE A 137 -10.64 -12.45 -3.49
CA PHE A 137 -9.44 -12.45 -2.65
C PHE A 137 -8.19 -12.20 -3.49
N PHE A 138 -7.41 -11.19 -3.12
CA PHE A 138 -6.15 -10.85 -3.75
C PHE A 138 -5.01 -11.02 -2.74
N TYR A 139 -4.31 -12.15 -2.83
CA TYR A 139 -3.11 -12.42 -2.03
C TYR A 139 -1.83 -12.03 -2.78
N PRO A 140 -1.09 -11.00 -2.31
CA PRO A 140 0.27 -10.75 -2.75
C PRO A 140 1.19 -11.95 -2.43
N GLY A 141 2.22 -12.16 -3.24
CA GLY A 141 3.13 -13.28 -3.05
C GLY A 141 4.31 -13.29 -4.02
N PHE A 142 5.15 -14.31 -3.88
CA PHE A 142 6.46 -14.38 -4.54
C PHE A 142 6.49 -15.24 -5.80
N THR A 143 5.36 -15.83 -6.19
CA THR A 143 5.27 -16.72 -7.36
C THR A 143 4.33 -16.16 -8.43
N PRO A 144 4.43 -16.61 -9.69
CA PRO A 144 3.50 -16.22 -10.74
C PRO A 144 2.03 -16.58 -10.49
N ARG A 145 1.72 -17.41 -9.49
CA ARG A 145 0.34 -17.82 -9.13
C ARG A 145 -0.29 -16.96 -8.04
N THR A 146 0.38 -15.89 -7.64
CA THR A 146 -0.09 -14.93 -6.63
C THR A 146 -0.30 -13.57 -7.26
N GLY A 147 -0.84 -12.62 -6.50
CA GLY A 147 -1.00 -11.22 -6.90
C GLY A 147 0.30 -10.45 -7.09
N GLY A 148 1.46 -11.11 -6.90
CA GLY A 148 2.77 -10.50 -7.08
C GLY A 148 3.13 -9.53 -5.97
N LEU A 149 4.01 -8.58 -6.29
CA LEU A 149 4.54 -7.57 -5.38
C LEU A 149 4.39 -6.18 -5.99
N LEU A 150 4.09 -5.19 -5.14
CA LEU A 150 4.15 -3.79 -5.54
C LEU A 150 5.57 -3.43 -5.98
N ARG A 151 5.70 -2.97 -7.23
CA ARG A 151 6.95 -2.53 -7.81
C ARG A 151 6.67 -1.49 -8.88
N GLU A 152 7.12 -0.27 -8.64
CA GLU A 152 6.90 0.85 -9.53
C GLU A 152 7.67 0.68 -10.85
N PRO A 153 7.13 1.14 -11.98
CA PRO A 153 7.88 1.22 -13.23
C PRO A 153 9.18 2.01 -13.02
N GLY A 154 10.30 1.45 -13.51
CA GLY A 154 11.61 2.08 -13.39
C GLY A 154 12.30 1.94 -12.01
N LEU A 155 11.67 1.33 -10.98
CA LEU A 155 12.25 1.20 -9.64
C LEU A 155 13.65 0.59 -9.66
N LEU A 156 13.86 -0.47 -10.44
CA LEU A 156 15.16 -1.15 -10.52
C LEU A 156 16.23 -0.30 -11.20
N ALA A 157 15.85 0.49 -12.20
CA ALA A 157 16.76 1.41 -12.88
C ALA A 157 17.13 2.58 -11.95
N ALA A 158 16.15 3.17 -11.25
CA ALA A 158 16.39 4.20 -10.26
C ALA A 158 17.30 3.70 -9.12
N ARG A 159 17.08 2.48 -8.63
CA ARG A 159 17.95 1.83 -7.64
C ARG A 159 19.37 1.65 -8.15
N ALA A 160 19.55 1.25 -9.41
CA ALA A 160 20.87 1.07 -10.01
C ALA A 160 21.61 2.40 -10.22
N ALA A 161 20.88 3.47 -10.52
CA ALA A 161 21.42 4.81 -10.70
C ALA A 161 21.62 5.59 -9.38
N PHE A 162 21.19 5.04 -8.25
CA PHE A 162 21.24 5.73 -6.96
C PHE A 162 22.68 5.95 -6.50
N ASP A 163 23.09 7.21 -6.39
CA ASP A 163 24.37 7.60 -5.81
C ASP A 163 24.28 7.63 -4.28
N ARG A 164 24.66 6.50 -3.67
CA ARG A 164 24.72 6.35 -2.22
C ARG A 164 25.66 7.35 -1.54
N ALA A 165 26.78 7.72 -2.17
CA ALA A 165 27.76 8.61 -1.55
C ALA A 165 27.22 10.06 -1.52
N ALA A 166 26.63 10.51 -2.62
CA ALA A 166 25.96 11.81 -2.68
C ALA A 166 24.78 11.88 -1.69
N TRP A 167 23.98 10.82 -1.57
CA TRP A 167 22.87 10.76 -0.62
C TRP A 167 23.34 10.82 0.84
N LEU A 168 24.35 10.05 1.23
CA LEU A 168 24.91 10.13 2.59
C LEU A 168 25.42 11.53 2.90
N LYS A 169 26.12 12.16 1.95
CA LYS A 169 26.61 13.54 2.11
C LYS A 169 25.45 14.54 2.30
N SER A 170 24.30 14.30 1.67
CA SER A 170 23.11 15.15 1.87
C SER A 170 22.51 15.06 3.28
N LEU A 171 22.89 14.03 4.04
CA LEU A 171 22.55 13.83 5.45
C LEU A 171 23.70 14.23 6.39
N ASP A 172 24.72 14.91 5.87
CA ASP A 172 25.98 15.23 6.58
C ASP A 172 26.73 13.98 7.09
N LEU A 173 26.54 12.84 6.42
CA LEU A 173 27.21 11.59 6.71
C LEU A 173 28.28 11.27 5.66
N SER A 174 29.36 10.63 6.10
CA SER A 174 30.39 10.09 5.20
C SER A 174 30.79 8.70 5.67
N LEU A 175 30.88 7.76 4.71
CA LEU A 175 31.31 6.40 4.98
C LEU A 175 32.84 6.34 4.95
N GLN A 176 33.47 5.87 6.02
CA GLN A 176 34.93 5.74 6.05
C GLN A 176 35.40 4.51 5.25
N PRO A 177 36.65 4.49 4.76
CA PRO A 177 37.21 3.31 4.12
C PRO A 177 37.10 2.06 5.00
N GLY A 178 36.48 1.01 4.48
CA GLY A 178 36.28 -0.25 5.21
C GLY A 178 35.04 -0.28 6.12
N GLU A 179 34.29 0.80 6.26
CA GLU A 179 33.02 0.79 6.99
C GLU A 179 31.91 0.09 6.22
N ARG A 180 31.12 -0.71 6.96
CA ARG A 180 29.84 -1.22 6.50
C ARG A 180 28.76 -0.20 6.80
N LEU A 181 27.80 -0.06 5.90
CA LEU A 181 26.59 0.74 6.14
C LEU A 181 25.43 -0.20 6.46
N VAL A 182 24.75 0.02 7.58
CA VAL A 182 23.59 -0.77 8.03
C VAL A 182 22.44 0.18 8.37
N SER A 183 21.25 -0.08 7.84
CA SER A 183 20.02 0.59 8.31
C SER A 183 19.29 -0.31 9.31
N LEU A 184 18.88 0.23 10.44
CA LEU A 184 18.11 -0.46 11.47
C LEU A 184 16.69 0.12 11.52
N PHE A 185 15.72 -0.68 11.08
CA PHE A 185 14.29 -0.46 11.22
C PHE A 185 13.65 -1.74 11.76
N CYS A 186 13.21 -1.72 13.01
CA CYS A 186 12.63 -2.89 13.67
C CYS A 186 11.71 -2.48 14.83
N TYR A 187 10.81 -3.39 15.21
CA TYR A 187 10.11 -3.29 16.48
C TYR A 187 11.08 -3.52 17.66
N ARG A 188 10.56 -3.34 18.88
CA ARG A 188 11.27 -3.73 20.10
C ARG A 188 11.70 -5.20 20.02
N ASN A 189 13.01 -5.42 20.03
CA ASN A 189 13.58 -6.75 19.84
C ASN A 189 14.64 -7.06 20.92
N PRO A 190 14.44 -8.08 21.78
CA PRO A 190 15.40 -8.43 22.82
C PRO A 190 16.74 -8.94 22.28
N ALA A 191 16.83 -9.34 21.01
CA ALA A 191 18.07 -9.74 20.36
C ALA A 191 18.92 -8.55 19.87
N LEU A 192 18.38 -7.32 19.92
CA LEU A 192 19.07 -6.13 19.40
C LEU A 192 20.44 -5.88 20.07
N PRO A 193 20.61 -5.99 21.40
CA PRO A 193 21.93 -5.80 22.02
C PRO A 193 23.00 -6.76 21.48
N ALA A 194 22.64 -8.03 21.24
CA ALA A 194 23.56 -9.01 20.68
C ALA A 194 23.93 -8.67 19.22
N LEU A 195 22.95 -8.19 18.43
CA LEU A 195 23.22 -7.70 17.07
C LEU A 195 24.19 -6.50 17.09
N LEU A 196 23.98 -5.53 17.98
CA LEU A 196 24.83 -4.34 18.08
C LEU A 196 26.27 -4.71 18.49
N GLN A 197 26.45 -5.67 19.41
CA GLN A 197 27.77 -6.20 19.75
C GLN A 197 28.45 -6.82 18.52
N ARG A 198 27.74 -7.65 17.75
CA ARG A 198 28.25 -8.24 16.50
C ARG A 198 28.57 -7.20 15.42
N LEU A 199 27.78 -6.12 15.34
CA LEU A 199 28.05 -5.05 14.40
C LEU A 199 29.33 -4.28 14.77
N ALA A 200 29.69 -4.22 16.06
CA ALA A 200 30.92 -3.62 16.53
C ALA A 200 32.19 -4.43 16.21
N ASP A 201 32.07 -5.70 15.80
CA ASP A 201 33.21 -6.56 15.42
C ASP A 201 33.96 -6.04 14.17
N ALA A 202 33.36 -5.13 13.40
CA ALA A 202 33.99 -4.46 12.26
C ALA A 202 33.45 -3.02 12.13
N PRO A 203 34.23 -2.06 11.56
CA PRO A 203 33.77 -0.68 11.37
C PRO A 203 32.39 -0.63 10.68
N THR A 204 31.42 -0.01 11.35
CA THR A 204 30.03 0.00 10.90
C THR A 204 29.38 1.35 11.21
N LEU A 205 28.86 2.00 10.17
CA LEU A 205 27.95 3.12 10.28
C LEU A 205 26.51 2.59 10.35
N LEU A 206 25.88 2.74 11.51
CA LEU A 206 24.50 2.31 11.75
C LEU A 206 23.53 3.49 11.61
N LEU A 207 22.65 3.43 10.63
CA LEU A 207 21.55 4.37 10.46
C LEU A 207 20.31 3.83 11.20
N ALA A 208 20.06 4.32 12.41
CA ALA A 208 18.85 4.00 13.15
C ALA A 208 17.69 4.89 12.67
N THR A 209 16.63 4.28 12.17
CA THR A 209 15.42 5.02 11.79
C THR A 209 14.69 5.54 13.04
N PRO A 210 14.15 6.76 13.04
CA PRO A 210 13.34 7.25 14.15
C PRO A 210 12.16 6.33 14.47
N GLY A 211 11.98 5.98 15.75
CA GLY A 211 10.91 5.10 16.23
C GLY A 211 11.24 4.39 17.52
#